data_AF-A0A9P2ZRW0-F1
#
_entry.id   AF-A0A9P2ZRW0-F1
#
_cell.length_a   1.000
_cell.length_b   1.000
_cell.length_c   1.000
_cell.angle_alpha   90.00
_cell.angle_beta   90.00
_cell.angle_gamma   90.00
#
_symmetry.space_group_name_H-M   'P 1'
#
loop_
_entity.id
_entity.type
_entity.pdbx_description
1 polymer ?
#
loop_
_entity_poly.entity_id
_entity_poly.type
_entity_poly.pdbx_seq_one_letter_code
_entity_poly.pdbx_strand_id
1 'polypeptide(L)'
;MPPAPTVTQLKSLHNALTSASSRFTSYNFHQYFSRRVRETWAPVLATLDPPGGSASVSAPQPDLSELARFYEEQSKELEVLKRAGEVNRMFEGPKLVVEHARPISSGGGAGMEASAGGGGQPNGV
;
A
#
# COMPACT_ATOMS: atom_id res chain seq x y z
N MET A 1 23.82 13.98 20.45
CA MET A 1 22.86 13.22 19.62
C MET A 1 21.74 14.15 19.20
N PRO A 2 21.20 14.02 17.98
CA PRO A 2 19.97 14.73 17.60
C PRO A 2 18.86 14.41 18.62
N PRO A 3 17.96 15.36 18.91
CA PRO A 3 16.85 15.10 19.82
C PRO A 3 15.95 13.98 19.28
N ALA A 4 15.37 13.18 20.17
CA ALA A 4 14.46 12.11 19.77
C ALA A 4 13.28 12.70 18.97
N PRO A 5 12.89 12.06 17.85
CA PRO A 5 11.81 12.54 17.02
C PRO A 5 10.46 12.42 17.75
N THR A 6 9.61 13.43 17.60
CA THR A 6 8.24 13.38 18.08
C THR A 6 7.38 12.41 17.27
N VAL A 7 6.31 11.86 17.86
CA VAL A 7 5.35 10.97 17.18
C VAL A 7 4.79 11.64 15.92
N THR A 8 4.49 12.94 15.98
CA THR A 8 4.00 13.70 14.82
C THR A 8 5.02 13.76 13.69
N GLN A 9 6.31 13.93 14.00
CA GLN A 9 7.38 13.91 12.99
C GLN A 9 7.51 12.53 12.34
N LEU A 10 7.38 11.45 13.11
CA LEU A 10 7.38 10.08 12.57
C LEU A 10 6.20 9.84 11.63
N LYS A 11 4.97 10.20 12.05
CA LYS A 11 3.77 10.07 11.22
C LYS A 11 3.88 10.91 9.94
N SER A 12 4.38 12.14 10.04
CA SER A 12 4.61 13.01 8.88
C SER A 12 5.62 12.41 7.90
N LEU A 13 6.76 11.90 8.40
CA LEU A 13 7.80 11.28 7.58
C LEU A 13 7.29 10.00 6.90
N HIS A 14 6.55 9.15 7.62
CA HIS A 14 5.93 7.95 7.05
C HIS A 14 4.97 8.27 5.91
N ASN A 15 4.12 9.28 6.09
CA ASN A 15 3.18 9.73 5.07
C ASN A 15 3.92 10.31 3.85
N ALA A 16 5.01 11.05 4.07
CA ALA A 16 5.85 11.57 3.00
C ALA A 16 6.54 10.45 2.19
N LEU A 17 7.06 9.42 2.87
CA LEU A 17 7.66 8.25 2.23
C LEU A 17 6.65 7.45 1.41
N THR A 18 5.47 7.20 1.98
CA THR A 18 4.36 6.50 1.27
C THR A 18 3.90 7.29 0.05
N SER A 19 3.85 8.62 0.17
CA SER A 19 3.52 9.50 -0.96
C SER A 19 4.63 9.51 -2.02
N ALA A 20 5.90 9.49 -1.61
CA ALA A 20 7.03 9.45 -2.54
C ALA A 20 7.13 8.09 -3.27
N SER A 21 6.94 6.97 -2.56
CA SER A 21 6.99 5.62 -3.13
C SER A 21 5.86 5.35 -4.14
N SER A 22 4.69 5.95 -3.93
CA SER A 22 3.56 5.78 -4.85
C SER A 22 3.69 6.57 -6.16
N ARG A 23 4.59 7.56 -6.23
CA ARG A 23 4.78 8.45 -7.40
C ARG A 23 5.65 7.86 -8.51
N PHE A 24 6.27 6.70 -8.31
CA PHE A 24 7.03 6.02 -9.36
C PHE A 24 6.09 5.58 -10.48
N THR A 25 6.43 5.91 -11.72
CA THR A 25 5.60 5.56 -12.90
C THR A 25 5.89 4.15 -13.39
N SER A 26 7.08 3.62 -13.11
CA SER A 26 7.43 2.22 -13.36
C SER A 26 6.78 1.29 -12.34
N TYR A 27 6.02 0.30 -12.83
CA TYR A 27 5.33 -0.69 -12.00
C TYR A 27 6.21 -1.35 -10.95
N ASN A 28 7.39 -1.84 -11.35
CA ASN A 28 8.29 -2.56 -10.45
C ASN A 28 8.77 -1.67 -9.29
N PHE A 29 9.12 -0.41 -9.57
CA PHE A 29 9.56 0.53 -8.54
C PHE A 29 8.42 0.96 -7.63
N HIS A 30 7.25 1.26 -8.20
CA HIS A 30 6.05 1.57 -7.41
C HIS A 30 5.73 0.44 -6.41
N GLN A 31 5.66 -0.81 -6.89
CA GLN A 31 5.37 -1.98 -6.04
C GLN A 31 6.49 -2.23 -5.03
N TYR A 32 7.75 -2.19 -5.46
CA TYR A 32 8.90 -2.45 -4.59
C TYR A 32 8.99 -1.42 -3.45
N PHE A 33 8.97 -0.12 -3.77
CA PHE A 33 9.13 0.92 -2.77
C PHE A 33 7.91 1.03 -1.85
N SER A 34 6.69 0.83 -2.37
CA SER A 34 5.49 0.80 -1.52
C SER A 34 5.53 -0.37 -0.53
N ARG A 35 5.96 -1.55 -0.99
CA ARG A 35 6.16 -2.71 -0.10
C ARG A 35 7.28 -2.45 0.91
N ARG A 36 8.42 -1.93 0.47
CA ARG A 36 9.59 -1.64 1.32
C ARG A 36 9.25 -0.64 2.42
N VAL A 37 8.56 0.46 2.10
CA VAL A 37 8.12 1.44 3.12
C VAL A 37 7.21 0.77 4.13
N ARG A 38 6.20 0.01 3.68
CA ARG A 38 5.28 -0.70 4.58
C ARG A 38 6.01 -1.68 5.51
N GLU A 39 6.89 -2.53 4.98
CA GLU A 39 7.62 -3.53 5.78
C GLU A 39 8.61 -2.88 6.74
N THR A 40 9.31 -1.84 6.31
CA THR A 40 10.28 -1.10 7.14
C THR A 40 9.58 -0.38 8.29
N TRP A 41 8.39 0.18 8.06
CA TRP A 41 7.67 0.98 9.05
C TRP A 41 6.70 0.17 9.92
N ALA A 42 6.30 -1.04 9.51
CA ALA A 42 5.43 -1.92 10.29
C ALA A 42 5.82 -2.08 11.78
N PRO A 43 7.09 -2.40 12.14
CA PRO A 43 7.46 -2.54 13.55
C PRO A 43 7.36 -1.22 14.31
N VAL A 44 7.78 -0.10 13.72
CA VAL A 44 7.71 1.22 14.36
C VAL A 44 6.26 1.63 14.57
N LEU A 45 5.39 1.47 13.57
CA LEU A 45 3.97 1.79 13.69
C LEU A 45 3.27 0.94 14.76
N ALA A 46 3.65 -0.34 14.90
CA ALA A 46 3.12 -1.20 15.97
C ALA A 46 3.49 -0.69 17.38
N THR A 47 4.63 -0.02 17.54
CA THR A 47 5.00 0.63 18.82
C THR A 47 4.27 1.95 19.06
N LEU A 48 3.90 2.68 18.01
CA LEU A 48 3.27 4.00 18.10
C LEU A 48 1.76 3.94 18.31
N ASP A 49 1.08 3.04 17.59
CA ASP A 49 -0.38 2.88 17.62
C ASP A 49 -0.71 1.36 17.75
N PRO A 50 -0.62 0.78 18.96
CA PRO A 50 -0.94 -0.63 19.14
C PRO A 50 -2.41 -0.91 18.80
N PRO A 51 -2.72 -2.04 18.12
CA PRO A 51 -4.09 -2.37 17.75
C PRO A 51 -4.97 -2.46 19.00
N GLY A 52 -6.10 -1.75 18.98
CA GLY A 52 -7.00 -1.59 20.12
C GLY A 52 -7.40 -2.92 20.75
N GLY A 53 -7.12 -3.08 22.05
CA GLY A 53 -7.49 -4.24 22.86
C GLY A 53 -6.31 -4.97 23.52
N SER A 54 -5.07 -4.80 23.04
CA SER A 54 -3.88 -5.30 23.74
C SER A 54 -3.42 -4.28 24.79
N ALA A 55 -4.24 -4.07 25.82
CA ALA A 55 -3.80 -3.38 27.01
C ALA A 55 -2.79 -4.28 27.75
N SER A 56 -1.59 -3.76 28.01
CA SER A 56 -0.71 -4.22 29.09
C SER A 56 -0.09 -5.62 28.94
N VAL A 57 0.76 -5.83 27.93
CA VAL A 57 1.92 -6.71 28.10
C VAL A 57 3.13 -6.00 27.53
N SER A 58 4.01 -5.48 28.41
CA SER A 58 5.33 -4.89 28.16
C SER A 58 5.82 -4.92 26.70
N ALA A 59 5.22 -4.09 25.82
CA ALA A 59 5.83 -3.84 24.54
C ALA A 59 7.17 -3.16 24.83
N PRO A 60 8.30 -3.67 24.31
CA PRO A 60 9.58 -3.01 24.50
C PRO A 60 9.44 -1.56 24.07
N GLN A 61 9.65 -0.62 25.00
CA GLN A 61 9.72 0.79 24.63
C GLN A 61 10.84 0.92 23.60
N PRO A 62 10.60 1.57 22.45
CA PRO A 62 11.63 1.74 21.45
C PRO A 62 12.81 2.51 22.06
N ASP A 63 14.03 2.02 21.89
CA ASP A 63 15.23 2.76 22.27
C ASP A 63 15.24 4.09 21.52
N LEU A 64 15.26 5.19 22.27
CA LEU A 64 15.23 6.55 21.73
C LEU A 64 16.41 6.81 20.78
N SER A 65 17.56 6.18 21.03
CA SER A 65 18.76 6.31 20.20
C SER A 65 18.58 5.59 18.86
N GLU A 66 18.02 4.39 18.89
CA GLU A 66 17.68 3.63 17.67
C GLU A 66 16.59 4.34 16.87
N LEU A 67 15.58 4.91 17.53
CA LEU A 67 14.51 5.64 16.88
C LEU A 67 15.00 6.94 16.23
N ALA A 68 15.91 7.66 16.88
CA ALA A 68 16.55 8.85 16.30
C ALA A 68 17.38 8.49 15.06
N ARG A 69 18.16 7.40 15.14
CA ARG A 69 18.92 6.88 13.99
C ARG A 69 18.00 6.46 12.84
N PHE A 70 16.94 5.70 13.14
CA PHE A 70 15.94 5.28 12.18
C PHE A 70 15.33 6.49 11.47
N TYR A 71 14.93 7.53 12.23
CA TYR A 71 14.37 8.75 11.67
C TYR A 71 15.34 9.46 10.72
N GLU A 72 16.62 9.56 11.08
CA GLU A 72 17.63 10.14 10.19
C GLU A 72 17.84 9.32 8.92
N GLU A 73 17.92 7.99 9.03
CA GLU A 73 18.06 7.09 7.88
C GLU A 73 16.85 7.20 6.94
N GLN A 74 15.64 7.21 7.48
CA GLN A 74 14.41 7.36 6.71
C GLN A 74 14.25 8.77 6.10
N SER A 75 14.76 9.81 6.76
CA SER A 75 14.81 11.17 6.20
C SER A 75 15.72 11.24 4.99
N LYS A 76 16.87 10.55 5.02
CA LYS A 76 17.77 10.42 3.86
C LYS A 76 17.12 9.63 2.73
N GLU A 77 16.44 8.53 3.07
CA GLU A 77 15.71 7.70 2.11
C GLU A 77 14.61 8.49 1.38
N LEU A 78 13.88 9.36 2.09
CA LEU A 78 12.86 10.22 1.48
C LEU A 78 13.46 11.11 0.38
N GLU A 79 14.63 11.70 0.63
CA GLU A 79 15.32 12.52 -0.36
C GLU A 79 15.82 11.72 -1.56
N VAL A 80 16.23 10.47 -1.35
CA VAL A 80 16.56 9.54 -2.45
C VAL A 80 15.32 9.22 -3.27
N LEU A 81 14.20 8.85 -2.64
CA LEU A 81 12.94 8.52 -3.31
C LEU A 81 12.39 9.68 -4.14
N LYS A 82 12.47 10.92 -3.63
CA LYS A 82 12.04 12.11 -4.37
C LYS A 82 12.82 12.28 -5.68
N ARG A 83 14.16 12.26 -5.60
CA ARG A 83 15.03 12.40 -6.78
C ARG A 83 14.86 11.23 -7.76
N ALA A 84 14.83 10.00 -7.24
CA ALA A 84 14.65 8.81 -8.06
C ALA A 84 13.28 8.80 -8.76
N GLY A 85 12.23 9.25 -8.08
CA GLY A 85 10.89 9.40 -8.65
C GLY A 85 10.84 10.44 -9.78
N GLU A 86 11.55 11.56 -9.63
CA GLU A 86 11.66 12.57 -10.70
C GLU A 86 12.37 12.02 -11.94
N VAL A 87 13.51 11.37 -11.77
CA VAL A 87 14.25 10.73 -12.87
C VAL A 87 13.42 9.62 -13.51
N ASN A 88 12.75 8.80 -12.71
CA ASN A 88 11.89 7.72 -13.21
C ASN A 88 10.77 8.26 -14.09
N ARG A 89 10.18 9.40 -13.72
CA ARG A 89 9.17 10.08 -14.55
C ARG A 89 9.75 10.64 -15.84
N MET A 90 10.95 11.23 -15.80
CA MET A 90 11.60 11.79 -16.99
C MET A 90 11.96 10.73 -18.04
N PHE A 91 12.30 9.53 -17.58
CA PHE A 91 12.74 8.41 -18.43
C PHE A 91 11.77 7.24 -18.36
N GLU A 92 10.47 7.52 -18.32
CA GLU A 92 9.45 6.48 -18.27
C GLU A 92 9.35 5.70 -19.59
N GLY A 93 9.14 4.39 -19.49
CA GLY A 93 8.93 3.51 -20.62
C GLY A 93 7.46 3.11 -20.80
N PRO A 94 7.14 2.37 -21.87
CA PRO A 94 5.82 1.78 -22.05
C PRO A 94 5.41 0.90 -20.87
N LYS A 95 4.10 0.84 -20.61
CA LYS A 95 3.52 0.06 -19.51
C LYS A 95 3.71 -1.43 -19.71
N LEU A 96 3.91 -2.18 -18.63
CA LEU A 96 4.05 -3.63 -18.65
C LEU A 96 2.71 -4.30 -18.99
N VAL A 97 2.76 -5.54 -19.48
CA VAL A 97 1.57 -6.34 -19.81
C VAL A 97 0.60 -6.44 -18.62
N VAL A 98 1.14 -6.59 -17.41
CA VAL A 98 0.36 -6.70 -16.17
C VAL A 98 -0.36 -5.41 -15.75
N GLU A 99 0.07 -4.26 -16.27
CA GLU A 99 -0.57 -2.97 -15.98
C GLU A 99 -1.84 -2.75 -16.80
N HIS A 100 -2.07 -3.55 -17.85
CA HIS A 100 -3.22 -3.42 -18.76
C HIS A 100 -4.45 -4.22 -18.30
N ALA A 101 -4.60 -4.47 -17.00
CA ALA A 101 -5.72 -5.22 -16.48
C ALA A 101 -7.05 -4.54 -16.83
N ARG A 102 -7.70 -5.00 -17.90
CA ARG A 102 -9.13 -4.77 -18.10
C ARG A 102 -9.84 -5.65 -17.08
N PRO A 103 -10.75 -5.11 -16.26
CA PRO A 103 -11.65 -5.96 -15.51
C PRO A 103 -12.27 -6.91 -16.52
N ILE A 104 -12.12 -8.22 -16.31
CA ILE A 104 -12.90 -9.20 -17.04
C ILE A 104 -14.33 -8.92 -16.60
N SER A 105 -15.03 -8.04 -17.32
CA SER A 105 -16.47 -7.95 -17.26
C SER A 105 -16.93 -9.33 -17.68
N SER A 106 -17.18 -10.20 -16.69
CA SER A 106 -17.71 -11.53 -16.93
C SER A 106 -19.02 -11.31 -17.68
N GLY A 107 -18.98 -11.49 -18.99
CA GLY A 107 -20.16 -11.57 -19.82
C GLY A 107 -20.95 -12.77 -19.35
N GLY A 108 -21.86 -12.54 -18.41
CA GLY A 108 -22.99 -13.42 -18.18
C GLY A 108 -23.81 -13.41 -19.47
N GLY A 109 -23.60 -14.41 -20.32
CA GLY A 109 -24.15 -14.41 -21.67
C GLY A 109 -23.89 -15.71 -22.39
N ALA A 110 -24.29 -16.83 -21.78
CA ALA A 110 -24.59 -18.11 -22.42
C ALA A 110 -24.98 -19.11 -21.32
N GLY A 111 -26.23 -19.09 -20.85
CA GLY A 111 -26.69 -20.15 -19.92
C GLY A 111 -27.96 -19.86 -19.12
N MET A 112 -28.47 -18.64 -19.10
CA MET A 112 -29.66 -18.28 -18.31
C MET A 112 -31.00 -18.51 -19.03
N GLU A 113 -31.00 -19.18 -20.19
CA GLU A 113 -32.21 -19.36 -21.02
C GLU A 113 -32.91 -20.73 -20.78
N ALA A 114 -32.29 -21.66 -20.03
CA ALA A 114 -32.75 -23.05 -19.96
C ALA A 114 -33.75 -23.36 -18.82
N SER A 115 -34.23 -22.37 -18.05
CA SER A 115 -35.07 -22.61 -16.85
C SER A 115 -36.46 -21.97 -16.87
N ALA A 116 -36.95 -21.52 -18.03
CA ALA A 116 -38.29 -20.95 -18.17
C ALA A 116 -39.07 -21.64 -19.30
N GLY A 117 -39.36 -22.92 -19.16
CA GLY A 117 -40.16 -23.65 -20.13
C GLY A 117 -40.72 -24.95 -19.57
N GLY A 118 -41.91 -24.87 -18.97
CA GLY A 118 -42.67 -26.08 -18.60
C GLY A 118 -43.71 -25.84 -17.52
N GLY A 119 -44.93 -25.48 -17.92
CA GLY A 119 -46.04 -25.36 -16.97
C GLY A 119 -47.33 -24.77 -17.54
N GLY A 120 -47.75 -25.18 -18.75
CA GLY A 120 -49.07 -24.85 -19.30
C GLY A 120 -50.00 -26.04 -19.16
N GLN A 121 -50.85 -26.04 -18.13
CA GLN A 121 -51.94 -27.01 -17.96
C GLN A 121 -53.20 -26.47 -18.66
N PRO A 122 -53.83 -27.20 -19.61
CA PRO A 122 -55.04 -26.73 -20.28
C PRO A 122 -56.29 -27.01 -19.43
N ASN A 123 -57.10 -25.97 -19.17
CA ASN A 123 -58.45 -26.08 -18.63
C ASN A 123 -59.45 -25.45 -19.63
N GLY A 124 -60.53 -26.19 -19.93
CA GLY A 124 -61.71 -25.76 -20.71
C GLY A 124 -61.54 -25.98 -22.21
N VAL A 125 -62.36 -26.77 -22.92
CA VAL A 125 -63.82 -26.91 -22.87
C VAL A 125 -64.23 -28.35 -23.16
#